data_AF-A0AAU4KWG0-F1
#
_entry.id   AF-A0AAU4KWG0-F1
#
_cell.length_a   1.000
_cell.length_b   1.000
_cell.length_c   1.000
_cell.angle_alpha   90.00
_cell.angle_beta   90.00
_cell.angle_gamma   90.00
#
_symmetry.space_group_name_H-M   'P 1'
#
loop_
_entity.id
_entity.type
_entity.pdbx_description
1 polymer ?
#
loop_
_entity_poly.entity_id
_entity_poly.type
_entity_poly.pdbx_seq_one_letter_code
_entity_poly.pdbx_strand_id
1 'polypeptide(L)' 'MTVGRPVGAGGRRVTIRGRSAGIAHSDADVVEFLRRAGLPDAWEYLDDPHWVEWQDGRPRTYDTTPPGHGDHGEVIG' A
#
# COMPACT_ATOMS: atom_id res chain seq x y z
N MET A 1 -7.50 -10.86 -1.15
CA MET A 1 -7.36 -9.61 -0.38
C MET A 1 -7.90 -8.49 -1.24
N THR A 2 -8.46 -7.43 -0.67
CA THR A 2 -8.96 -6.29 -1.45
C THR A 2 -8.20 -5.03 -1.07
N VAL A 3 -7.68 -4.32 -2.07
CA VAL A 3 -7.01 -3.03 -1.92
C VAL A 3 -7.95 -1.95 -2.46
N GLY A 4 -8.33 -1.05 -1.57
CA GLY A 4 -9.23 0.06 -1.87
C GLY A 4 -8.62 1.06 -2.85
N ARG A 5 -9.46 2.01 -3.26
CA ARG A 5 -9.03 3.20 -4.01
C ARG A 5 -8.08 4.05 -3.17
N PRO A 6 -7.21 4.87 -3.79
CA PRO A 6 -6.47 5.88 -3.07
C PRO A 6 -7.43 6.76 -2.26
N VAL A 7 -7.15 6.99 -0.98
CA VAL A 7 -7.93 7.86 -0.10
C VAL A 7 -7.05 8.97 0.44
N GLY A 8 -7.43 10.24 0.19
CA GLY A 8 -6.75 11.41 0.75
C GLY A 8 -5.23 11.38 0.58
N ALA A 9 -4.49 11.61 1.68
CA ALA A 9 -3.03 11.79 1.77
C ALA A 9 -2.17 10.53 1.43
N GLY A 10 -2.54 9.75 0.42
CA GLY A 10 -1.62 8.81 -0.23
C GLY A 10 -1.70 7.35 0.19
N GLY A 11 -2.78 6.92 0.85
CA GLY A 11 -2.95 5.54 1.28
C GLY A 11 -4.10 4.80 0.58
N ARG A 12 -4.07 3.47 0.65
CA ARG A 12 -5.15 2.57 0.23
C ARG A 12 -5.54 1.67 1.38
N ARG A 13 -6.84 1.58 1.69
CA ARG A 13 -7.33 0.66 2.73
C ARG A 13 -7.22 -0.79 2.25
N VAL A 14 -6.57 -1.62 3.05
CA VAL A 14 -6.41 -3.06 2.79
C VAL A 14 -7.41 -3.84 3.63
N THR A 15 -8.12 -4.77 2.99
CA THR A 15 -9.10 -5.65 3.63
C THR A 15 -8.73 -7.11 3.37
N ILE A 16 -8.61 -7.91 4.44
CA ILE A 16 -8.30 -9.34 4.39
C ILE A 16 -9.48 -10.09 4.97
N ARG A 17 -10.09 -10.98 4.19
CA ARG A 17 -11.26 -11.80 4.60
C ARG A 17 -12.37 -10.94 5.24
N GLY A 18 -12.71 -9.81 4.62
CA GLY A 18 -13.76 -8.90 5.08
C GLY A 18 -13.41 -8.00 6.27
N ARG A 19 -12.18 -8.06 6.80
CA ARG A 19 -11.72 -7.23 7.92
C ARG A 19 -10.64 -6.24 7.48
N SER A 20 -10.74 -5.00 7.94
CA SER A 20 -9.72 -3.98 7.70
C SER A 20 -8.40 -4.38 8.34
N ALA A 21 -7.36 -4.54 7.52
CA ALA A 21 -6.02 -4.94 7.94
C ALA A 21 -5.12 -3.73 8.21
N GLY A 22 -5.34 -2.61 7.50
CA GLY A 22 -4.58 -1.37 7.65
C GLY A 22 -4.64 -0.49 6.41
N ILE A 23 -3.72 0.47 6.34
CA ILE A 23 -3.51 1.34 5.17
C ILE A 23 -2.16 0.98 4.54
N ALA A 24 -2.13 0.78 3.23
CA ALA A 24 -0.93 0.62 2.42
C ALA A 24 -0.61 1.92 1.69
N HIS A 25 0.61 2.39 1.77
CA HIS A 25 1.12 3.58 1.08
C HIS A 25 2.01 3.22 -0.11
N SER A 26 2.34 1.94 -0.26
CA SER A 26 3.17 1.41 -1.34
C SER A 26 2.90 -0.07 -1.56
N ASP A 27 3.39 -0.61 -2.67
CA ASP A 27 3.26 -2.03 -3.00
C ASP A 27 3.96 -2.93 -1.98
N ALA A 28 5.07 -2.44 -1.43
CA ALA A 28 5.77 -3.11 -0.34
C ALA A 28 4.84 -3.34 0.87
N ASP A 29 3.99 -2.36 1.22
CA ASP A 29 3.03 -2.54 2.31
C ASP A 29 1.98 -3.61 1.97
N VAL A 30 1.49 -3.62 0.73
CA VAL A 30 0.55 -4.63 0.24
C VAL A 30 1.16 -6.03 0.30
N VAL A 31 2.43 -6.17 -0.07
CA VAL A 31 3.21 -7.41 0.04
C VAL A 31 3.36 -7.85 1.48
N GLU A 32 3.61 -6.93 2.40
CA GLU A 32 3.67 -7.23 3.84
C GLU A 32 2.32 -7.71 4.39
N PHE A 33 1.20 -7.17 3.91
CA PHE A 33 -0.13 -7.69 4.24
C PHE A 33 -0.36 -9.12 3.72
N LEU A 34 0.11 -9.43 2.51
CA LEU A 34 0.04 -10.79 1.94
C LEU A 34 0.90 -11.79 2.72
N ARG A 35 2.12 -11.40 3.11
CA ARG A 35 3.01 -12.21 3.95
C ARG A 35 2.37 -12.52 5.29
N ARG A 36 1.78 -11.52 5.94
CA ARG A 36 1.02 -11.69 7.19
C ARG A 36 -0.24 -12.56 7.01
N ALA A 37 -0.76 -12.66 5.79
CA ALA A 37 -1.87 -13.55 5.44
C ALA A 37 -1.43 -14.98 5.09
N GLY A 38 -0.13 -15.29 5.08
CA GLY A 38 0.43 -16.62 4.86
C GLY A 38 1.05 -16.85 3.48
N LEU A 39 1.33 -15.80 2.70
CA LEU A 39 1.96 -15.89 1.38
C LEU A 39 3.41 -15.38 1.43
N PRO A 40 4.42 -16.25 1.61
CA PRO A 40 5.81 -15.82 1.77
C PRO A 40 6.37 -15.14 0.49
N ASP A 41 6.04 -15.65 -0.69
CA ASP A 41 6.45 -15.14 -2.01
C ASP A 41 5.46 -14.10 -2.58
N ALA A 42 4.92 -13.26 -1.68
CA ALA A 42 3.84 -12.31 -1.95
C ALA A 42 4.05 -11.35 -3.13
N TRP A 43 5.30 -11.08 -3.53
CA TRP A 43 5.60 -10.22 -4.68
C TRP A 43 5.05 -10.78 -6.00
N GLU A 44 5.07 -12.10 -6.19
CA GLU A 44 4.59 -12.73 -7.42
C GLU A 44 3.07 -12.68 -7.55
N TYR A 45 2.36 -12.48 -6.43
CA TYR A 45 0.91 -12.49 -6.37
C TYR A 45 0.26 -11.11 -6.41
N LEU A 46 1.08 -10.04 -6.48
CA LEU A 46 0.59 -8.66 -6.41
C LEU A 46 -0.32 -8.28 -7.59
N ASP A 47 0.01 -8.80 -8.77
CA ASP A 47 -0.74 -8.63 -10.02
C ASP A 47 -1.78 -9.74 -10.26
N ASP A 48 -1.85 -10.75 -9.38
CA ASP A 48 -2.77 -11.87 -9.51
C ASP A 48 -4.14 -11.54 -8.85
N PRO A 49 -5.23 -11.45 -9.63
CA PRO A 49 -6.56 -11.13 -9.10
C PRO A 49 -7.13 -12.20 -8.17
N HIS A 50 -6.62 -13.44 -8.19
CA HIS A 50 -7.01 -14.48 -7.23
C HIS A 50 -6.52 -14.15 -5.82
N TRP A 51 -5.43 -13.38 -5.69
CA TRP A 51 -4.82 -13.01 -4.42
C TRP A 51 -5.09 -11.56 -4.04
N VAL A 52 -5.02 -10.64 -5.00
CA VAL A 52 -5.19 -9.19 -4.79
C VAL A 52 -6.20 -8.61 -5.77
N GLU A 53 -7.33 -8.17 -5.22
CA GLU A 53 -8.32 -7.40 -5.96
C GLU A 53 -8.10 -5.91 -5.74
N TRP A 54 -7.84 -5.17 -6.82
CA TRP A 54 -7.66 -3.72 -6.81
C TRP A 54 -8.97 -3.00 -7.18
N GLN A 55 -9.48 -2.17 -6.27
CA GLN A 55 -10.78 -1.48 -6.46
C GLN A 55 -10.69 -0.21 -7.34
N ASP A 56 -9.48 0.24 -7.67
CA ASP A 56 -9.20 1.35 -8.60
C ASP A 56 -7.69 1.39 -8.91
N GLY A 57 -7.29 1.61 -10.17
CA GLY A 57 -5.87 1.64 -10.55
C GLY A 57 -5.12 0.30 -10.39
N ARG A 58 -3.95 0.20 -11.01
CA ARG A 58 -3.04 -0.97 -10.92
C ARG A 58 -2.12 -0.87 -9.68
N PRO A 59 -1.31 -1.90 -9.37
CA PRO A 59 -0.39 -1.94 -8.23
C PRO A 59 0.71 -0.87 -8.20
N ARG A 60 0.50 0.39 -8.60
CA ARG A 60 1.54 1.44 -8.67
C ARG A 60 1.00 2.85 -8.46
N THR A 61 -0.27 2.99 -8.11
CA THR A 61 -0.92 4.29 -7.99
C THR A 61 -1.31 4.54 -6.53
N TYR A 62 -0.44 5.26 -5.83
CA TYR A 62 -0.66 5.84 -4.51
C TYR A 62 -0.50 7.34 -4.69
N ASP A 63 -1.40 8.17 -4.14
CA ASP A 63 -1.25 9.63 -4.25
C ASP A 63 -0.03 10.05 -3.42
N THR A 64 1.13 10.19 -4.04
CA THR A 64 2.35 10.66 -3.39
C THR A 64 2.27 12.17 -3.26
N THR A 65 1.41 12.68 -2.38
CA THR A 65 1.73 13.93 -1.69
C THR A 65 2.69 13.53 -0.56
N PRO A 66 3.99 13.84 -0.63
CA PRO A 66 4.89 13.50 0.46
C PRO A 66 4.38 14.19 1.74
N PRO A 67 4.32 13.52 2.90
CA PRO A 67 4.20 14.25 4.16
C PRO A 67 5.38 15.22 4.22
N GLY A 68 5.11 16.47 4.57
CA GLY A 68 6.07 17.59 4.45
C GLY A 68 7.51 17.15 4.68
N HIS A 69 8.33 17.30 3.64
CA HIS A 69 9.77 17.38 3.81
C HIS A 69 10.03 18.69 4.58
N GLY A 70 9.85 18.64 5.89
CA GLY A 70 10.26 19.69 6.78
C GLY A 70 11.77 19.83 6.68
N ASP A 71 12.21 21.06 6.47
CA ASP A 71 13.54 21.53 6.81
C ASP A 71 14.66 20.85 6.00
N HIS A 72 15.02 21.38 4.83
CA HIS A 72 16.17 22.29 4.75
C HIS A 72 16.82 22.59 6.11
N GLY A 73 17.45 21.58 6.69
CA GLY A 73 18.47 21.76 7.71
C GLY A 73 19.58 22.63 7.11
N GLU A 74 19.43 23.93 7.32
CA GLU A 74 20.50 24.88 7.37
C GLU A 74 21.60 24.29 8.25
N VAL A 75 22.66 23.80 7.60
CA VAL A 75 23.93 23.59 8.26
C VAL A 75 24.58 24.97 8.42
N ILE A 76 24.23 25.66 9.50
CA ILE A 76 25.18 26.59 10.10
C ILE A 76 26.30 25.75 10.73
N GLY A 77 27.48 25.80 10.11
CA GLY A 77 28.70 25.16 10.61
C GLY A 77 29.79 25.13 9.55
#